data_AF-A0A2T8KVX9-F1
#
_entry.id   AF-A0A2T8KVX9-F1
#
_cell.length_a   1.000
_cell.length_b   1.000
_cell.length_c   1.000
_cell.angle_alpha   90.00
_cell.angle_beta   90.00
_cell.angle_gamma   90.00
#
_symmetry.space_group_name_H-M   'P 1'
#
loop_
_entity.id
_entity.type
_entity.pdbx_description
1 polymer ?
#
loop_
_entity_poly.entity_id
_entity_poly.type
_entity_poly.pdbx_seq_one_letter_code
_entity_poly.pdbx_strand_id
1 'polypeptide(L)'
;MSYARLAAARLRPGAPRLAALLPVVVLLYTIPFAFSTTTFRGTSGFFLTWLGSFKLLLLAAGSGPLEPSLRLHQFVCSASLPVKLRQSTGKQKSKAPVRGPARILLCGAVIPAIIYAYQFKNSMNRYQVLALYTLHIYFSLDLLLATVHIVIHDLLGMEMEPQVDHPYLASSLRDFWGRRWNLMVPSILRPSVFRPVRARLGTAAGVLATFLVSGLMHELMFYYIMWTPPSGEVTAFFVLHGACAAAEGWWASHAGWWRPPRAAAVPLTLAFVAGTGFWLFFPAMVEGGLDEMVLQECQGMVVLMEQAGRRLAGATDLVSSTM
;
A
#
# COMPACT_ATOMS: atom_id res chain seq x y z
N MET A 1 -6.15 18.28 -7.73
CA MET A 1 -5.46 18.75 -6.50
C MET A 1 -5.43 20.28 -6.35
N SER A 2 -5.10 21.07 -7.38
CA SER A 2 -5.13 22.55 -7.29
C SER A 2 -6.49 23.10 -6.84
N TYR A 3 -7.58 22.59 -7.43
CA TYR A 3 -8.94 22.92 -7.00
C TYR A 3 -9.19 22.56 -5.52
N ALA A 4 -8.82 21.35 -5.09
CA ALA A 4 -8.97 20.92 -3.70
C ALA A 4 -8.27 21.86 -2.71
N ARG A 5 -7.05 22.30 -3.03
CA ARG A 5 -6.31 23.28 -2.22
C ARG A 5 -7.04 24.61 -2.13
N LEU A 6 -7.50 25.16 -3.26
CA LEU A 6 -8.22 26.43 -3.31
C LEU A 6 -9.56 26.37 -2.56
N ALA A 7 -10.32 25.28 -2.75
CA ALA A 7 -11.57 25.06 -2.04
C ALA A 7 -11.36 24.98 -0.52
N ALA A 8 -10.33 24.23 -0.08
CA ALA A 8 -10.00 24.09 1.33
C ALA A 8 -9.48 25.41 1.96
N ALA A 9 -8.84 26.28 1.19
CA ALA A 9 -8.41 27.60 1.65
C ALA A 9 -9.58 28.57 1.88
N ARG A 10 -10.67 28.43 1.10
CA ARG A 10 -11.84 29.33 1.15
C ARG A 10 -12.93 28.85 2.11
N LEU A 11 -13.05 27.54 2.31
CA LEU A 11 -14.13 26.95 3.10
C LEU A 11 -13.63 26.50 4.47
N ARG A 12 -14.43 26.75 5.51
CA ARG A 12 -14.15 26.25 6.87
C ARG A 12 -14.21 24.72 6.93
N PRO A 13 -13.45 24.07 7.83
CA PRO A 13 -13.56 22.63 8.04
C PRO A 13 -14.99 22.17 8.34
N GLY A 14 -15.36 20.97 7.91
CA GLY A 14 -16.68 20.36 8.11
C GLY A 14 -17.41 20.09 6.80
N ALA A 15 -18.75 20.05 6.87
CA ALA A 15 -19.62 19.71 5.75
C ALA A 15 -19.40 20.53 4.46
N PRO A 16 -19.25 21.88 4.47
CA PRO A 16 -19.10 22.63 3.21
C PRO A 16 -17.78 22.29 2.51
N ARG A 17 -16.69 22.14 3.27
CA ARG A 17 -15.40 21.73 2.70
C ARG A 17 -15.46 20.29 2.19
N LEU A 18 -16.12 19.38 2.89
CA LEU A 18 -16.32 18.01 2.43
C LEU A 18 -17.07 17.96 1.10
N ALA A 19 -18.20 18.67 1.00
CA ALA A 19 -18.98 18.75 -0.23
C ALA A 19 -18.14 19.29 -1.41
N ALA A 20 -17.32 20.32 -1.18
CA ALA A 20 -16.45 20.87 -2.21
C ALA A 20 -15.30 19.92 -2.62
N LEU A 21 -14.81 19.08 -1.70
CA LEU A 21 -13.74 18.10 -1.98
C LEU A 21 -14.25 16.79 -2.57
N LEU A 22 -15.54 16.48 -2.41
CA LEU A 22 -16.14 15.21 -2.86
C LEU A 22 -15.92 14.92 -4.35
N PRO A 23 -16.05 15.87 -5.30
CA PRO A 23 -15.76 15.60 -6.71
C PRO A 23 -14.31 15.17 -6.95
N VAL A 24 -13.36 15.72 -6.18
CA VAL A 24 -11.95 15.31 -6.27
C VAL A 24 -11.77 13.93 -5.69
N VAL A 25 -12.41 13.62 -4.56
CA VAL A 25 -12.39 12.27 -3.98
C VAL A 25 -12.93 11.25 -4.99
N VAL A 26 -14.09 11.49 -5.59
CA VAL A 26 -14.66 10.61 -6.62
C VAL A 26 -13.69 10.40 -7.78
N LEU A 27 -13.08 11.48 -8.28
CA LEU A 27 -12.06 11.38 -9.34
C LEU A 27 -10.88 10.49 -8.94
N LEU A 28 -10.40 10.54 -7.69
CA LEU A 28 -9.32 9.67 -7.21
C LEU A 28 -9.72 8.19 -7.13
N TYR A 29 -11.02 7.88 -7.00
CA TYR A 29 -11.53 6.51 -7.09
C TYR A 29 -11.68 6.05 -8.55
N THR A 30 -11.88 6.94 -9.51
CA THR A 30 -12.04 6.55 -10.92
C THR A 30 -10.72 6.42 -11.68
N ILE A 31 -9.65 7.13 -11.26
CA ILE A 31 -8.35 7.13 -11.95
C ILE A 31 -7.76 5.72 -12.15
N PRO A 32 -7.79 4.80 -11.17
CA PRO A 32 -7.22 3.47 -11.37
C PRO A 32 -7.81 2.74 -12.60
N PHE A 33 -9.11 2.90 -12.86
CA PHE A 33 -9.76 2.27 -14.02
C PHE A 33 -9.29 2.80 -15.39
N ALA A 34 -8.57 3.92 -15.43
CA ALA A 34 -8.02 4.45 -16.67
C ALA A 34 -6.75 3.72 -17.14
N PHE A 35 -6.15 2.88 -16.29
CA PHE A 35 -4.93 2.14 -16.62
C PHE A 35 -5.24 0.72 -17.05
N SER A 36 -4.56 0.23 -18.09
CA SER A 36 -4.67 -1.17 -18.53
C SER A 36 -3.83 -2.11 -17.66
N THR A 37 -2.65 -1.67 -17.20
CA THR A 37 -1.73 -2.56 -16.50
C THR A 37 -2.05 -2.73 -15.01
N THR A 38 -1.90 -3.94 -14.49
CA THR A 38 -2.05 -4.33 -13.08
C THR A 38 -1.23 -3.43 -12.16
N THR A 39 0.02 -3.16 -12.54
CA THR A 39 0.96 -2.36 -11.75
C THR A 39 0.52 -0.90 -11.62
N PHE A 40 0.08 -0.26 -12.72
CA PHE A 40 -0.39 1.12 -12.65
C PHE A 40 -1.75 1.22 -11.96
N ARG A 41 -2.65 0.25 -12.16
CA ARG A 41 -3.92 0.15 -11.42
C ARG A 41 -3.68 0.05 -9.91
N GLY A 42 -2.85 -0.90 -9.47
CA GLY A 42 -2.51 -1.08 -8.06
C GLY A 42 -1.80 0.13 -7.45
N THR A 43 -0.82 0.69 -8.16
CA THR A 43 -0.05 1.86 -7.69
C THR A 43 -0.92 3.11 -7.53
N SER A 44 -1.74 3.41 -8.54
CA SER A 44 -2.66 4.55 -8.49
C SER A 44 -3.77 4.34 -7.46
N GLY A 45 -4.30 3.12 -7.32
CA GLY A 45 -5.25 2.76 -6.27
C GLY A 45 -4.66 3.00 -4.87
N PHE A 46 -3.44 2.55 -4.63
CA PHE A 46 -2.79 2.71 -3.33
C PHE A 46 -2.52 4.19 -3.00
N PHE A 47 -1.90 4.94 -3.91
CA PHE A 47 -1.53 6.33 -3.63
C PHE A 47 -2.71 7.30 -3.70
N LEU A 48 -3.57 7.19 -4.70
CA LEU A 48 -4.63 8.16 -4.95
C LEU A 48 -5.92 7.77 -4.21
N THR A 49 -6.41 6.56 -4.44
CA THR A 49 -7.68 6.11 -3.86
C THR A 49 -7.55 5.89 -2.37
N TRP A 50 -6.47 5.30 -1.88
CA TRP A 50 -6.32 5.08 -0.45
C TRP A 50 -5.72 6.28 0.28
N LEU A 51 -4.46 6.64 0.03
CA LEU A 51 -3.85 7.72 0.80
C LEU A 51 -4.46 9.09 0.46
N GLY A 52 -4.56 9.40 -0.83
CA GLY A 52 -5.01 10.69 -1.32
C GLY A 52 -6.42 11.02 -0.83
N SER A 53 -7.36 10.11 -1.01
CA SER A 53 -8.74 10.34 -0.57
C SER A 53 -8.82 10.51 0.96
N PHE A 54 -8.15 9.65 1.75
CA PHE A 54 -8.21 9.74 3.21
C PHE A 54 -7.56 11.03 3.72
N LYS A 55 -6.48 11.50 3.09
CA LYS A 55 -5.87 12.79 3.43
C LYS A 55 -6.77 13.96 3.05
N LEU A 56 -7.49 13.89 1.93
CA LEU A 56 -8.49 14.91 1.57
C LEU A 56 -9.70 14.89 2.51
N LEU A 57 -10.15 13.72 2.97
CA LEU A 57 -11.22 13.61 3.97
C LEU A 57 -10.78 14.17 5.33
N LEU A 58 -9.54 13.92 5.74
CA LEU A 58 -8.96 14.54 6.93
C LEU A 58 -8.88 16.07 6.78
N LEU A 59 -8.42 16.57 5.62
CA LEU A 59 -8.40 17.99 5.29
C LEU A 59 -9.82 18.60 5.35
N ALA A 60 -10.82 17.87 4.87
CA ALA A 60 -12.23 18.25 4.95
C ALA A 60 -12.65 18.47 6.42
N ALA A 61 -12.24 17.55 7.31
CA ALA A 61 -12.47 17.62 8.74
C ALA A 61 -11.56 18.63 9.48
N GLY A 62 -10.63 19.30 8.79
CA GLY A 62 -9.70 20.25 9.41
C GLY A 62 -8.59 19.58 10.21
N SER A 63 -8.23 18.35 9.83
CA SER A 63 -7.23 17.52 10.49
C SER A 63 -6.28 16.89 9.47
N GLY A 64 -5.27 16.17 9.96
CA GLY A 64 -4.34 15.45 9.11
C GLY A 64 -3.18 16.30 8.58
N PRO A 65 -2.40 15.78 7.61
CA PRO A 65 -1.13 16.37 7.22
C PRO A 65 -1.23 17.45 6.14
N LEU A 66 -2.43 17.68 5.57
CA LEU A 66 -2.62 18.64 4.48
C LEU A 66 -3.06 19.99 5.03
N GLU A 67 -2.38 21.05 4.58
CA GLU A 67 -2.79 22.43 4.84
C GLU A 67 -2.93 23.22 3.53
N PRO A 68 -3.95 24.08 3.39
CA PRO A 68 -4.13 24.88 2.18
C PRO A 68 -3.02 25.92 1.94
N SER A 69 -2.33 26.32 3.02
CA SER A 69 -1.19 27.25 3.05
C SER A 69 0.05 26.74 2.32
N LEU A 70 0.19 25.41 2.17
CA LEU A 70 1.33 24.77 1.51
C LEU A 70 1.49 25.23 0.06
N ARG A 71 2.72 25.23 -0.45
CA ARG A 71 2.96 25.47 -1.89
C ARG A 71 2.29 24.37 -2.71
N LEU A 72 1.94 24.66 -3.97
CA LEU A 72 1.13 23.73 -4.78
C LEU A 72 1.80 22.35 -4.92
N HIS A 73 3.10 22.32 -5.23
CA HIS A 73 3.83 21.06 -5.36
C HIS A 73 3.88 20.28 -4.04
N GLN A 74 4.11 20.96 -2.91
CA GLN A 74 4.07 20.34 -1.57
C GLN A 74 2.69 19.76 -1.27
N PHE A 75 1.62 20.52 -1.54
CA PHE A 75 0.26 20.04 -1.35
C PHE A 75 -0.03 18.80 -2.21
N VAL A 76 0.32 18.83 -3.50
CA VAL A 76 0.11 17.71 -4.43
C VAL A 76 0.89 16.48 -3.97
N CYS A 77 2.17 16.64 -3.64
CA CYS A 77 3.01 15.51 -3.23
C CYS A 77 2.59 14.98 -1.87
N SER A 78 2.30 15.83 -0.88
CA SER A 78 1.79 15.37 0.42
C SER A 78 0.42 14.71 0.31
N ALA A 79 -0.43 15.12 -0.65
CA ALA A 79 -1.72 14.48 -0.87
C ALA A 79 -1.56 13.10 -1.51
N SER A 80 -0.79 13.00 -2.58
CA SER A 80 -0.70 11.77 -3.38
C SER A 80 0.34 10.76 -2.86
N LEU A 81 1.42 11.22 -2.22
CA LEU A 81 2.57 10.40 -1.84
C LEU A 81 2.73 10.28 -0.31
N PRO A 82 3.44 9.28 0.20
CA PRO A 82 3.65 9.05 1.63
C PRO A 82 4.74 9.95 2.24
N VAL A 83 4.54 11.25 2.11
CA VAL A 83 5.51 12.26 2.53
C VAL A 83 5.05 12.96 3.80
N LYS A 84 5.98 13.20 4.73
CA LYS A 84 5.79 14.19 5.78
C LYS A 84 6.59 15.44 5.45
N LEU A 85 5.95 16.59 5.54
CA LEU A 85 6.66 17.86 5.53
C LEU A 85 7.46 17.96 6.83
N ARG A 86 8.75 18.24 6.69
CA ARG A 86 9.67 18.36 7.82
C ARG A 86 9.23 19.52 8.70
N GLN A 87 8.63 19.22 9.86
CA GLN A 87 8.40 20.25 10.89
C GLN A 87 9.74 20.53 11.58
N SER A 88 10.14 21.81 11.62
CA SER A 88 11.46 22.29 12.10
C SER A 88 11.71 22.10 13.61
N THR A 89 11.01 21.19 14.28
CA THR A 89 11.13 20.98 15.74
C THR A 89 11.46 19.52 16.03
N GLY A 90 12.76 19.22 16.01
CA GLY A 90 13.29 17.96 16.54
C GLY A 90 14.33 17.35 15.63
N LYS A 91 15.58 17.28 16.10
CA LYS A 91 16.64 16.44 15.56
C LYS A 91 16.25 14.96 15.72
N GLN A 92 15.28 14.45 14.96
CA GLN A 92 15.20 13.02 14.71
C GLN A 92 16.22 12.72 13.63
N LYS A 93 17.30 12.03 14.03
CA LYS A 93 18.21 11.39 13.09
C LYS A 93 17.38 10.40 12.28
N SER A 94 16.93 10.81 11.09
CA SER A 94 16.52 9.88 10.05
C SER A 94 17.67 8.91 9.87
N LYS A 95 17.48 7.64 10.23
CA LYS A 95 18.40 6.60 9.80
C LYS A 95 18.23 6.53 8.29
N ALA A 96 19.12 7.22 7.57
CA ALA A 96 19.19 7.13 6.12
C ALA A 96 19.18 5.64 5.72
N PRO A 97 18.33 5.21 4.78
CA PRO A 97 18.46 3.88 4.25
C PRO A 97 19.73 3.87 3.38
N VAL A 98 20.84 3.39 3.95
CA VAL A 98 22.14 3.16 3.27
C VAL A 98 22.03 2.07 2.16
N ARG A 99 20.83 1.76 1.67
CA ARG A 99 20.55 0.63 0.76
C ARG A 99 19.58 0.95 -0.39
N GLY A 100 19.28 2.21 -0.69
CA GLY A 100 18.30 2.57 -1.73
C GLY A 100 18.56 1.91 -3.10
N PRO A 101 19.72 2.15 -3.74
CA PRO A 101 20.02 1.60 -5.06
C PRO A 101 20.21 0.07 -5.05
N ALA A 102 20.91 -0.47 -4.06
CA ALA A 102 21.16 -1.91 -3.95
C ALA A 102 19.86 -2.71 -3.74
N ARG A 103 18.89 -2.15 -3.00
CA ARG A 103 17.58 -2.77 -2.78
C ARG A 103 16.73 -2.74 -4.04
N ILE A 104 16.77 -1.65 -4.81
CA ILE A 104 16.09 -1.57 -6.11
C ILE A 104 16.69 -2.59 -7.08
N LEU A 105 18.02 -2.69 -7.16
CA LEU A 105 18.69 -3.67 -8.00
C LEU A 105 18.31 -5.11 -7.59
N LEU A 106 18.27 -5.39 -6.29
CA LEU A 106 17.83 -6.68 -5.76
C LEU A 106 16.39 -6.99 -6.19
N CYS A 107 15.44 -6.07 -5.97
CA CYS A 107 14.06 -6.27 -6.37
C CYS A 107 13.92 -6.43 -7.89
N GLY A 108 14.67 -5.64 -8.66
CA GLY A 108 14.73 -5.71 -10.12
C GLY A 108 15.31 -7.01 -10.67
N ALA A 109 16.11 -7.75 -9.88
CA ALA A 109 16.59 -9.08 -10.22
C ALA A 109 15.63 -10.19 -9.76
N VAL A 110 15.06 -10.06 -8.55
CA VAL A 110 14.21 -11.09 -7.94
C VAL A 110 12.82 -11.15 -8.59
N ILE A 111 12.20 -10.01 -8.89
CA ILE A 111 10.84 -9.98 -9.47
C ILE A 111 10.79 -10.72 -10.83
N PRO A 112 11.70 -10.50 -11.80
CA PRO A 112 11.73 -11.29 -13.02
C PRO A 112 11.90 -12.79 -12.79
N ALA A 113 12.72 -13.20 -11.82
CA ALA A 113 12.90 -14.61 -11.47
C ALA A 113 11.60 -15.23 -10.91
N ILE A 114 10.87 -14.48 -10.09
CA ILE A 114 9.55 -14.87 -9.59
C ILE A 114 8.55 -15.00 -10.75
N ILE A 115 8.54 -14.02 -11.67
CA ILE A 115 7.66 -14.04 -12.85
C ILE A 115 7.94 -15.26 -13.72
N TYR A 116 9.22 -15.57 -13.95
CA TYR A 116 9.62 -16.78 -14.67
C TYR A 116 9.16 -18.05 -13.96
N ALA A 117 9.26 -18.09 -12.62
CA ALA A 117 8.82 -19.24 -11.84
C ALA A 117 7.31 -19.53 -11.98
N TYR A 118 6.46 -18.53 -12.25
CA TYR A 118 5.02 -18.76 -12.48
C TYR A 118 4.74 -19.64 -13.70
N GLN A 119 5.66 -19.74 -14.68
CA GLN A 119 5.50 -20.67 -15.81
C GLN A 119 5.44 -22.13 -15.36
N PHE A 120 6.00 -22.45 -14.20
CA PHE A 120 6.04 -23.80 -13.63
C PHE A 120 5.00 -24.01 -12.53
N LYS A 121 4.02 -23.12 -12.38
CA LYS A 121 3.03 -23.19 -11.29
C LYS A 121 2.24 -24.51 -11.25
N ASN A 122 1.99 -25.11 -12.42
CA ASN A 122 1.24 -26.38 -12.53
C ASN A 122 2.01 -27.57 -11.91
N SER A 123 3.33 -27.45 -11.80
CA SER A 123 4.20 -28.45 -11.16
C SER A 123 4.43 -28.16 -9.67
N MET A 124 3.97 -27.02 -9.16
CA MET A 124 4.14 -26.61 -7.77
C MET A 124 2.99 -27.11 -6.91
N ASN A 125 3.28 -27.44 -5.65
CA ASN A 125 2.24 -27.64 -4.65
C ASN A 125 1.60 -26.30 -4.27
N ARG A 126 0.41 -26.35 -3.66
CA ARG A 126 -0.34 -25.15 -3.25
C ARG A 126 0.49 -24.19 -2.38
N TYR A 127 1.25 -24.70 -1.41
CA TYR A 127 2.04 -23.85 -0.51
C TYR A 127 3.21 -23.15 -1.20
N GLN A 128 3.83 -23.80 -2.20
CA GLN A 128 4.87 -23.19 -3.03
C GLN A 128 4.30 -22.02 -3.83
N VAL A 129 3.11 -22.17 -4.43
CA VAL A 129 2.44 -21.07 -5.14
C VAL A 129 2.12 -19.92 -4.19
N LEU A 130 1.56 -20.21 -3.01
CA LEU A 130 1.25 -19.17 -2.01
C LEU A 130 2.51 -18.44 -1.51
N ALA A 131 3.61 -19.16 -1.32
CA ALA A 131 4.91 -18.58 -0.96
C ALA A 131 5.44 -17.68 -2.09
N LEU A 132 5.33 -18.12 -3.34
CA LEU A 132 5.76 -17.34 -4.50
C LEU A 132 4.97 -16.02 -4.61
N TYR A 133 3.65 -16.07 -4.43
CA TYR A 133 2.78 -14.89 -4.34
C TYR A 133 3.17 -13.96 -3.19
N THR A 134 3.47 -14.51 -2.01
CA THR A 134 3.93 -13.75 -0.85
C THR A 134 5.20 -12.97 -1.15
N LEU A 135 6.19 -13.64 -1.75
CA LEU A 135 7.44 -13.02 -2.16
C LEU A 135 7.21 -11.95 -3.23
N HIS A 136 6.40 -12.26 -4.23
CA HIS A 136 6.09 -11.32 -5.32
C HIS A 136 5.54 -10.00 -4.76
N ILE A 137 4.51 -10.06 -3.93
CA ILE A 137 3.86 -8.86 -3.36
C ILE A 137 4.82 -8.11 -2.44
N TYR A 138 5.59 -8.83 -1.63
CA TYR A 138 6.58 -8.21 -0.76
C TYR A 138 7.63 -7.43 -1.56
N PHE A 139 8.26 -8.04 -2.56
CA PHE A 139 9.29 -7.38 -3.38
C PHE A 139 8.70 -6.29 -4.28
N SER A 140 7.48 -6.45 -4.80
CA SER A 140 6.82 -5.42 -5.60
C SER A 140 6.45 -4.19 -4.77
N LEU A 141 5.90 -4.38 -3.56
CA LEU A 141 5.65 -3.28 -2.63
C LEU A 141 6.98 -2.61 -2.22
N ASP A 142 8.01 -3.41 -2.00
CA ASP A 142 9.32 -2.90 -1.61
C ASP A 142 9.97 -2.05 -2.70
N LEU A 143 9.96 -2.52 -3.94
CA LEU A 143 10.42 -1.79 -5.11
C LEU A 143 9.65 -0.48 -5.27
N LEU A 144 8.31 -0.52 -5.17
CA LEU A 144 7.46 0.64 -5.28
C LEU A 144 7.85 1.72 -4.25
N LEU A 145 7.97 1.33 -2.99
CA LEU A 145 8.31 2.25 -1.90
C LEU A 145 9.74 2.76 -2.01
N ALA A 146 10.70 1.94 -2.45
CA ALA A 146 12.08 2.36 -2.66
C ALA A 146 12.21 3.38 -3.80
N THR A 147 11.53 3.17 -4.93
CA THR A 147 11.51 4.12 -6.05
C THR A 147 10.85 5.43 -5.63
N VAL A 148 9.72 5.37 -4.92
CA VAL A 148 9.04 6.56 -4.42
C VAL A 148 9.91 7.33 -3.43
N HIS A 149 10.64 6.64 -2.55
CA HIS A 149 11.60 7.27 -1.63
C HIS A 149 12.67 8.07 -2.39
N ILE A 150 13.30 7.48 -3.41
CA ILE A 150 14.32 8.17 -4.23
C ILE A 150 13.74 9.41 -4.90
N VAL A 151 12.57 9.28 -5.55
CA VAL A 151 11.88 10.39 -6.21
C VAL A 151 11.59 11.53 -5.22
N ILE A 152 11.09 11.20 -4.03
CA ILE A 152 10.74 12.21 -3.02
C ILE A 152 11.99 12.88 -2.43
N HIS A 153 13.02 12.09 -2.12
CA HIS A 153 14.24 12.59 -1.48
C HIS A 153 15.06 13.44 -2.46
N ASP A 154 15.34 12.90 -3.65
CA ASP A 154 16.29 13.49 -4.59
C ASP A 154 15.65 14.60 -5.44
N LEU A 155 14.37 14.47 -5.82
CA LEU A 155 13.72 15.47 -6.69
C LEU A 155 12.92 16.52 -5.92
N LEU A 156 12.42 16.19 -4.72
CA LEU A 156 11.51 17.06 -3.98
C LEU A 156 12.08 17.55 -2.64
N GLY A 157 13.23 17.02 -2.20
CA GLY A 157 13.87 17.42 -0.95
C GLY A 157 13.00 17.15 0.28
N MET A 158 12.12 16.15 0.22
CA MET A 158 11.22 15.80 1.32
C MET A 158 11.59 14.43 1.92
N GLU A 159 11.17 14.18 3.16
CA GLU A 159 11.43 12.91 3.84
C GLU A 159 10.18 12.01 3.76
N MET A 160 10.39 10.76 3.34
CA MET A 160 9.36 9.73 3.34
C MET A 160 9.21 9.12 4.73
N GLU A 161 7.99 8.78 5.12
CA GLU A 161 7.77 8.08 6.38
C GLU A 161 8.43 6.70 6.38
N PRO A 162 8.95 6.21 7.51
CA PRO A 162 9.37 4.82 7.64
C PRO A 162 8.21 3.90 7.29
N GLN A 163 8.47 2.91 6.43
CA GLN A 163 7.42 2.05 5.89
C GLN A 163 7.28 0.72 6.60
N VAL A 164 8.41 0.16 7.01
CA VAL A 164 8.50 -1.15 7.64
C VAL A 164 9.54 -1.04 8.75
N ASP A 165 9.24 -1.62 9.91
CA ASP A 165 10.14 -1.68 11.06
C ASP A 165 10.23 -3.12 11.59
N HIS A 166 11.17 -3.90 11.04
CA HIS A 166 11.50 -5.27 11.46
C HIS A 166 10.27 -6.13 11.84
N PRO A 167 9.35 -6.42 10.88
CA PRO A 167 8.06 -7.09 11.16
C PRO A 167 8.21 -8.50 11.73
N TYR A 168 9.31 -9.18 11.44
CA TYR A 168 9.65 -10.49 11.99
C TYR A 168 9.98 -10.47 13.50
N LEU A 169 10.05 -9.29 14.13
CA LEU A 169 10.23 -9.14 15.58
C LEU A 169 8.92 -8.82 16.33
N ALA A 170 7.78 -8.88 15.63
CA ALA A 170 6.46 -8.59 16.19
C ALA A 170 6.05 -9.65 17.22
N SER A 171 5.74 -9.21 18.44
CA SER A 171 5.33 -10.12 19.52
C SER A 171 3.82 -10.14 19.80
N SER A 172 3.02 -9.45 18.97
CA SER A 172 1.55 -9.41 19.03
C SER A 172 1.01 -8.85 17.72
N LEU A 173 -0.28 -9.07 17.43
CA LEU A 173 -0.92 -8.50 16.24
C LEU A 173 -0.94 -6.97 16.27
N ARG A 174 -1.12 -6.39 17.46
CA ARG A 174 -1.06 -4.93 17.64
C ARG A 174 0.33 -4.36 17.32
N ASP A 175 1.39 -5.08 17.67
CA ASP A 175 2.77 -4.67 17.35
C ASP A 175 3.05 -4.83 15.85
N PHE A 176 2.62 -5.95 15.24
CA PHE A 176 2.75 -6.20 13.81
C PHE A 176 2.07 -5.11 12.98
N TRP A 177 0.75 -4.97 13.08
CA TRP A 177 -0.05 -4.06 12.25
C TRP A 177 0.08 -2.57 12.64
N GLY A 178 0.35 -2.30 13.92
CA GLY A 178 0.31 -0.93 14.43
C GLY A 178 1.67 -0.21 14.43
N ARG A 179 2.77 -0.95 14.32
CA ARG A 179 4.13 -0.42 14.55
C ARG A 179 5.21 -0.98 13.62
N ARG A 180 4.99 -2.11 12.95
CA ARG A 180 6.05 -2.76 12.16
C ARG A 180 5.76 -2.97 10.69
N TRP A 181 4.51 -3.22 10.31
CA TRP A 181 4.11 -3.53 8.94
C TRP A 181 3.40 -2.34 8.28
N ASN A 182 3.84 -1.99 7.07
CA ASN A 182 3.23 -1.00 6.18
C ASN A 182 2.70 0.26 6.91
N LEU A 183 3.59 1.01 7.56
CA LEU A 183 3.24 2.07 8.52
C LEU A 183 2.49 3.26 7.93
N MET A 184 2.45 3.38 6.60
CA MET A 184 1.56 4.31 5.90
C MET A 184 0.09 4.05 6.20
N VAL A 185 -0.32 2.79 6.22
CA VAL A 185 -1.72 2.40 6.45
C VAL A 185 -2.18 2.78 7.86
N PRO A 186 -1.51 2.39 8.96
CA PRO A 186 -1.90 2.84 10.29
C PRO A 186 -1.67 4.35 10.49
N SER A 187 -0.73 5.00 9.80
CA SER A 187 -0.54 6.46 9.93
C SER A 187 -1.73 7.24 9.37
N ILE A 188 -2.40 6.73 8.32
CA ILE A 188 -3.61 7.34 7.77
C ILE A 188 -4.90 6.87 8.46
N LEU A 189 -5.03 5.57 8.78
CA LEU A 189 -6.23 5.01 9.40
C LEU A 189 -6.40 5.44 10.87
N ARG A 190 -5.30 5.68 11.60
CA ARG A 190 -5.36 6.08 13.00
C ARG A 190 -6.08 7.43 13.19
N PRO A 191 -5.76 8.52 12.46
CA PRO A 191 -6.50 9.77 12.55
C PRO A 191 -7.87 9.74 11.85
N SER A 192 -8.03 9.00 10.76
CA SER A 192 -9.27 9.01 9.95
C SER A 192 -10.38 8.10 10.48
N VAL A 193 -10.03 6.97 11.09
CA VAL A 193 -11.00 5.94 11.53
C VAL A 193 -10.85 5.66 13.03
N PHE A 194 -9.66 5.23 13.47
CA PHE A 194 -9.48 4.75 14.85
C PHE A 194 -9.85 5.80 15.90
N ARG A 195 -9.25 7.00 15.81
CA ARG A 195 -9.48 8.09 16.78
C ARG A 195 -10.94 8.54 16.85
N PRO A 196 -11.63 8.86 15.74
CA PRO A 196 -13.02 9.32 15.81
C PRO A 196 -13.97 8.22 16.31
N VAL A 197 -13.80 6.97 15.88
CA VAL A 197 -14.62 5.85 16.36
C VAL A 197 -14.37 5.57 17.84
N ARG A 198 -13.09 5.53 18.25
CA ARG A 198 -12.71 5.33 19.66
C ARG A 198 -13.30 6.38 20.57
N ALA A 199 -13.30 7.65 20.16
CA ALA A 199 -13.81 8.75 20.96
C ALA A 199 -15.31 8.61 21.26
N ARG A 200 -16.07 7.88 20.42
CA ARG A 200 -17.52 7.70 20.57
C ARG A 200 -17.91 6.34 21.13
N LEU A 201 -17.21 5.27 20.73
CA LEU A 201 -17.62 3.88 20.97
C LEU A 201 -16.57 3.05 21.72
N GLY A 202 -15.46 3.66 22.13
CA GLY A 202 -14.40 2.99 22.89
C GLY A 202 -13.34 2.29 22.03
N THR A 203 -12.30 1.79 22.69
CA THR A 203 -11.08 1.30 22.03
C THR A 203 -11.32 0.08 21.15
N ALA A 204 -12.12 -0.90 21.59
CA ALA A 204 -12.39 -2.11 20.82
C ALA A 204 -13.11 -1.79 19.50
N ALA A 205 -14.16 -0.96 19.55
CA ALA A 205 -14.87 -0.49 18.36
C ALA A 205 -13.94 0.28 17.40
N GLY A 206 -13.05 1.11 17.94
CA GLY A 206 -12.03 1.81 17.14
C GLY A 206 -11.09 0.85 16.41
N VAL A 207 -10.63 -0.22 17.07
CA VAL A 207 -9.79 -1.26 16.45
C VAL A 207 -10.56 -1.98 15.36
N LEU A 208 -11.75 -2.52 15.68
CA LEU A 208 -12.59 -3.25 14.72
C LEU A 208 -12.92 -2.43 13.49
N ALA A 209 -13.36 -1.18 13.66
CA ALA A 209 -13.64 -0.29 12.54
C ALA A 209 -12.41 0.00 11.67
N THR A 210 -11.24 0.15 12.29
CA THR A 210 -9.98 0.37 11.57
C THR A 210 -9.63 -0.83 10.69
N PHE A 211 -9.75 -2.03 11.22
CA PHE A 211 -9.48 -3.26 10.47
C PHE A 211 -10.54 -3.52 9.40
N LEU A 212 -11.81 -3.23 9.67
CA LEU A 212 -12.88 -3.30 8.67
C LEU A 212 -12.60 -2.37 7.48
N VAL A 213 -12.31 -1.08 7.75
CA VAL A 213 -11.99 -0.12 6.68
C VAL A 213 -10.72 -0.53 5.94
N SER A 214 -9.72 -1.07 6.65
CA SER A 214 -8.52 -1.63 6.00
C SER A 214 -8.87 -2.79 5.07
N GLY A 215 -9.73 -3.72 5.51
CA GLY A 215 -10.18 -4.85 4.70
C GLY A 215 -10.91 -4.42 3.43
N LEU A 216 -11.88 -3.52 3.57
CA LEU A 216 -12.62 -2.96 2.43
C LEU A 216 -11.71 -2.25 1.42
N MET A 217 -10.69 -1.53 1.92
CA MET A 217 -9.70 -0.91 1.03
C MET A 217 -8.85 -1.93 0.30
N HIS A 218 -8.48 -3.05 0.93
CA HIS A 218 -7.75 -4.12 0.25
C HIS A 218 -8.60 -4.85 -0.79
N GLU A 219 -9.89 -5.12 -0.50
CA GLU A 219 -10.84 -5.65 -1.50
C GLU A 219 -10.92 -4.71 -2.71
N LEU A 220 -11.00 -3.40 -2.47
CA LEU A 220 -10.99 -2.42 -3.55
C LEU A 220 -9.68 -2.42 -4.34
N MET A 221 -8.53 -2.55 -3.66
CA MET A 221 -7.23 -2.69 -4.35
C MET A 221 -7.18 -3.95 -5.20
N PHE A 222 -7.69 -5.07 -4.67
CA PHE A 222 -7.76 -6.35 -5.38
C PHE A 222 -8.66 -6.23 -6.60
N TYR A 223 -9.80 -5.54 -6.48
CA TYR A 223 -10.66 -5.25 -7.60
C TYR A 223 -9.95 -4.40 -8.67
N TYR A 224 -9.21 -3.36 -8.28
CA TYR A 224 -8.44 -2.57 -9.26
C TYR A 224 -7.38 -3.42 -9.97
N ILE A 225 -6.66 -4.28 -9.24
CA ILE A 225 -5.57 -5.07 -9.80
C ILE A 225 -6.10 -6.21 -10.67
N MET A 226 -7.10 -6.96 -10.19
CA MET A 226 -7.53 -8.22 -10.80
C MET A 226 -8.79 -8.09 -11.65
N TRP A 227 -9.53 -6.98 -11.54
CA TRP A 227 -10.83 -6.78 -12.20
C TRP A 227 -11.89 -7.84 -11.81
N THR A 228 -11.67 -8.56 -10.72
CA THR A 228 -12.59 -9.57 -10.19
C THR A 228 -13.42 -8.98 -9.05
N PRO A 229 -14.74 -9.20 -9.01
CA PRO A 229 -15.57 -8.73 -7.92
C PRO A 229 -15.03 -9.19 -6.55
N PRO A 230 -15.14 -8.35 -5.51
CA PRO A 230 -14.59 -8.67 -4.20
C PRO A 230 -15.32 -9.87 -3.58
N SER A 231 -14.56 -10.88 -3.16
CA SER A 231 -15.10 -12.10 -2.52
C SER A 231 -15.44 -11.89 -1.05
N GLY A 232 -14.85 -10.88 -0.41
CA GLY A 232 -14.98 -10.61 1.02
C GLY A 232 -13.98 -11.38 1.90
N GLU A 233 -13.22 -12.32 1.32
CA GLU A 233 -12.22 -13.11 2.05
C GLU A 233 -11.10 -12.25 2.63
N VAL A 234 -10.67 -11.24 1.87
CA VAL A 234 -9.62 -10.31 2.30
C VAL A 234 -10.16 -9.42 3.42
N THR A 235 -11.42 -8.98 3.32
CA THR A 235 -12.06 -8.29 4.43
C THR A 235 -12.17 -9.17 5.67
N ALA A 236 -12.53 -10.44 5.51
CA ALA A 236 -12.60 -11.40 6.61
C ALA A 236 -11.23 -11.59 7.30
N PHE A 237 -10.14 -11.66 6.53
CA PHE A 237 -8.76 -11.69 7.06
C PHE A 237 -8.49 -10.50 8.00
N PHE A 238 -8.75 -9.27 7.55
CA PHE A 238 -8.51 -8.10 8.38
C PHE A 238 -9.46 -8.01 9.57
N VAL A 239 -10.75 -8.33 9.41
CA VAL A 239 -11.71 -8.31 10.53
C VAL A 239 -11.32 -9.33 11.60
N LEU A 240 -10.91 -10.54 11.22
CA LEU A 240 -10.37 -11.55 12.13
C LEU A 240 -9.17 -10.99 12.91
N HIS A 241 -8.21 -10.39 12.20
CA HIS A 241 -7.04 -9.78 12.83
C HIS A 241 -7.41 -8.63 13.77
N GLY A 242 -8.42 -7.83 13.43
CA GLY A 242 -8.94 -6.76 14.26
C GLY A 242 -9.61 -7.28 15.53
N ALA A 243 -10.39 -8.35 15.43
CA ALA A 243 -11.02 -9.01 16.57
C ALA A 243 -9.95 -9.60 17.51
N CYS A 244 -8.97 -10.32 16.97
CA CYS A 244 -7.86 -10.85 17.75
C CYS A 244 -7.02 -9.74 18.37
N ALA A 245 -6.72 -8.65 17.66
CA ALA A 245 -5.97 -7.51 18.19
C ALA A 245 -6.76 -6.75 19.29
N ALA A 246 -8.08 -6.67 19.18
CA ALA A 246 -8.94 -6.11 20.22
C ALA A 246 -8.95 -7.03 21.47
N ALA A 247 -9.05 -8.35 21.27
CA ALA A 247 -8.99 -9.35 22.32
C ALA A 247 -7.61 -9.35 23.03
N GLU A 248 -6.51 -9.30 22.28
CA GLU A 248 -5.15 -9.10 22.83
C GLU A 248 -5.07 -7.84 23.68
N GLY A 249 -5.71 -6.75 23.23
CA GLY A 249 -5.72 -5.49 23.97
C GLY A 249 -6.51 -5.53 25.26
N TRP A 250 -7.64 -6.24 25.25
CA TRP A 250 -8.45 -6.50 26.44
C TRP A 250 -7.76 -7.47 27.41
N TRP A 251 -7.14 -8.54 26.90
CA TRP A 251 -6.32 -9.45 27.71
C TRP A 251 -5.16 -8.67 28.39
N ALA A 252 -4.51 -7.80 27.63
CA ALA A 252 -3.42 -6.98 28.12
C ALA A 252 -3.86 -5.87 29.10
N SER A 253 -5.15 -5.53 29.22
CA SER A 253 -5.62 -4.59 30.25
C SER A 253 -5.83 -5.25 31.62
N HIS A 254 -5.87 -6.58 31.70
CA HIS A 254 -6.00 -7.30 32.97
C HIS A 254 -4.61 -7.48 33.61
N ALA A 255 -4.26 -6.56 34.51
CA ALA A 255 -3.02 -6.60 35.28
C ALA A 255 -3.03 -7.84 36.20
N GLY A 256 -2.20 -8.83 35.90
CA GLY A 256 -2.12 -10.10 36.65
C GLY A 256 -2.36 -11.34 35.79
N TRP A 257 -2.89 -11.19 34.57
CA TRP A 257 -3.02 -12.31 33.65
C TRP A 257 -1.69 -12.66 33.00
N TRP A 258 -1.44 -13.95 32.83
CA TRP A 258 -0.22 -14.47 32.23
C TRP A 258 -0.04 -13.94 30.80
N ARG A 259 1.21 -13.68 30.44
CA ARG A 259 1.62 -13.25 29.10
C ARG A 259 2.75 -14.14 28.61
N PRO A 260 2.70 -14.60 27.36
CA PRO A 260 3.79 -15.39 26.81
C PRO A 260 5.08 -14.55 26.79
N PRO A 261 6.25 -15.16 27.10
CA PRO A 261 7.52 -14.49 26.94
C PRO A 261 7.73 -14.16 25.46
N ARG A 262 8.49 -13.08 25.17
CA ARG A 262 8.69 -12.58 23.82
C ARG A 262 9.18 -13.66 22.84
N ALA A 263 10.04 -14.56 23.29
CA ALA A 263 10.58 -15.66 22.49
C ALA A 263 9.50 -16.63 22.00
N ALA A 264 8.40 -16.80 22.73
CA ALA A 264 7.25 -17.60 22.30
C ALA A 264 6.21 -16.74 21.55
N ALA A 265 6.00 -15.50 21.99
CA ALA A 265 5.00 -14.62 21.40
C ALA A 265 5.31 -14.23 19.94
N VAL A 266 6.59 -14.05 19.60
CA VAL A 266 7.02 -13.73 18.23
C VAL A 266 6.68 -14.84 17.24
N PRO A 267 7.17 -16.09 17.39
CA PRO A 267 6.83 -17.15 16.45
C PRO A 267 5.34 -17.43 16.41
N LEU A 268 4.62 -17.35 17.55
CA LEU A 268 3.17 -17.51 17.58
C LEU A 268 2.45 -16.44 16.74
N THR A 269 2.85 -15.17 16.87
CA THR A 269 2.28 -14.06 16.09
C THR A 269 2.55 -14.26 14.61
N LEU A 270 3.79 -14.60 14.24
CA LEU A 270 4.16 -14.82 12.85
C LEU A 270 3.46 -16.03 12.24
N ALA A 271 3.34 -17.13 12.99
CA ALA A 271 2.59 -18.31 12.57
C ALA A 271 1.11 -17.99 12.37
N PHE A 272 0.51 -17.21 13.27
CA PHE A 272 -0.87 -16.76 13.11
C PHE A 272 -1.04 -15.91 11.85
N VAL A 273 -0.19 -14.89 11.64
CA VAL A 273 -0.26 -14.01 10.46
C VAL A 273 -0.02 -14.79 9.16
N ALA A 274 0.96 -15.69 9.14
CA ALA A 274 1.26 -16.51 7.97
C ALA A 274 0.13 -17.51 7.67
N GLY A 275 -0.37 -18.21 8.69
CA GLY A 275 -1.43 -19.20 8.55
C GLY A 275 -2.74 -18.59 8.07
N THR A 276 -3.17 -17.48 8.68
CA THR A 276 -4.35 -16.72 8.23
C THR A 276 -4.14 -16.08 6.86
N GLY A 277 -2.92 -15.63 6.54
CA GLY A 277 -2.58 -15.12 5.21
C GLY A 277 -2.74 -16.19 4.13
N PHE A 278 -2.20 -17.40 4.35
CA PHE A 278 -2.33 -18.54 3.44
C PHE A 278 -3.75 -19.09 3.35
N TRP A 279 -4.59 -18.81 4.34
CA TRP A 279 -5.98 -19.23 4.35
C TRP A 279 -6.92 -18.24 3.65
N LEU A 280 -6.83 -16.94 3.94
CA LEU A 280 -7.85 -15.96 3.54
C LEU A 280 -7.32 -14.87 2.58
N PHE A 281 -6.03 -14.55 2.63
CA PHE A 281 -5.49 -13.41 1.87
C PHE A 281 -4.96 -13.83 0.50
N PHE A 282 -4.08 -14.84 0.47
CA PHE A 282 -3.44 -15.28 -0.76
C PHE A 282 -4.33 -16.12 -1.68
N PRO A 283 -5.21 -17.01 -1.18
CA PRO A 283 -6.14 -17.74 -2.05
C PRO A 283 -7.00 -16.82 -2.92
N ALA A 284 -7.54 -15.74 -2.36
CA ALA A 284 -8.31 -14.73 -3.11
C ALA A 284 -7.53 -14.15 -4.31
N MET A 285 -6.20 -14.02 -4.22
CA MET A 285 -5.38 -13.55 -5.34
C MET A 285 -5.07 -14.62 -6.36
N VAL A 286 -4.88 -15.86 -5.91
CA VAL A 286 -4.68 -17.01 -6.78
C VAL A 286 -5.94 -17.25 -7.61
N GLU A 287 -7.11 -17.24 -6.99
CA GLU A 287 -8.40 -17.37 -7.68
C GLU A 287 -8.69 -16.19 -8.60
N GLY A 288 -8.22 -14.99 -8.24
CA GLY A 288 -8.29 -13.81 -9.08
C GLY A 288 -7.34 -13.82 -10.29
N GLY A 289 -6.45 -14.80 -10.41
CA GLY A 289 -5.57 -14.97 -11.58
C GLY A 289 -4.52 -13.87 -11.75
N LEU A 290 -3.99 -13.34 -10.64
CA LEU A 290 -2.99 -12.27 -10.66
C LEU A 290 -1.74 -12.69 -11.46
N ASP A 291 -1.29 -13.93 -11.32
CA ASP A 291 -0.10 -14.41 -12.02
C ASP A 291 -0.28 -14.48 -13.53
N GLU A 292 -1.45 -14.92 -14.02
CA GLU A 292 -1.76 -14.92 -15.45
C GLU A 292 -1.77 -13.50 -16.01
N MET A 293 -2.38 -12.55 -15.30
CA MET A 293 -2.39 -11.14 -15.73
C MET A 293 -0.98 -10.56 -15.81
N VAL A 294 -0.14 -10.82 -14.82
CA VAL A 294 1.26 -10.35 -14.83
C VAL A 294 2.05 -11.01 -15.95
N LEU A 295 1.87 -12.32 -16.19
CA LEU A 295 2.50 -13.04 -17.30
C LEU A 295 2.08 -12.48 -18.66
N GLN A 296 0.79 -12.21 -18.87
CA GLN A 296 0.25 -11.61 -20.09
C GLN A 296 0.84 -10.21 -20.34
N GLU A 297 0.97 -9.38 -19.30
CA GLU A 297 1.60 -8.07 -19.41
C GLU A 297 3.07 -8.17 -19.80
N CYS A 298 3.81 -9.10 -19.19
CA CYS A 298 5.21 -9.33 -19.53
C CYS A 298 5.39 -9.79 -20.99
N GLN A 299 4.55 -10.73 -21.44
CA GLN A 299 4.54 -11.18 -22.83
C GLN A 299 4.22 -10.04 -23.80
N GLY A 300 3.22 -9.21 -23.48
CA GLY A 300 2.86 -8.04 -24.28
C GLY A 300 4.00 -7.03 -24.40
N MET A 301 4.74 -6.78 -23.32
CA MET A 301 5.92 -5.90 -23.34
C MET A 301 7.02 -6.45 -24.24
N VAL A 302 7.31 -7.76 -24.17
CA VAL A 302 8.33 -8.40 -25.03
C VAL A 302 7.95 -8.26 -26.51
N VAL A 303 6.69 -8.53 -26.87
CA VAL A 303 6.21 -8.39 -28.26
C VAL A 303 6.35 -6.94 -28.74
N LEU A 304 6.02 -5.96 -27.91
CA LEU A 304 6.18 -4.55 -28.24
C LEU A 304 7.65 -4.17 -28.48
N MET A 305 8.56 -4.67 -27.63
CA MET A 305 9.99 -4.46 -27.77
C MET A 305 10.55 -5.11 -29.04
N GLU A 306 10.13 -6.32 -29.37
CA GLU A 306 10.50 -6.98 -30.62
C GLU A 306 10.02 -6.20 -31.85
N GLN A 307 8.76 -5.73 -31.83
CA GLN A 307 8.20 -4.93 -32.92
C GLN A 307 8.95 -3.60 -33.08
N ALA A 308 9.27 -2.92 -31.98
CA ALA A 308 10.07 -1.70 -31.99
C ALA A 308 11.47 -1.97 -32.55
N GLY A 309 12.13 -3.05 -32.11
CA GLY A 309 13.43 -3.48 -32.62
C GLY A 309 13.41 -3.76 -34.12
N ARG A 310 12.40 -4.49 -34.63
CA ARG A 310 12.24 -4.75 -36.06
C ARG A 310 11.99 -3.48 -36.87
N ARG A 311 11.20 -2.53 -36.35
CA ARG A 311 10.96 -1.22 -37.00
C ARG A 311 12.23 -0.38 -37.07
N LEU A 312 13.03 -0.37 -36.00
CA LEU A 312 14.31 0.33 -35.98
C LEU A 312 15.31 -0.31 -36.96
N ALA A 313 15.40 -1.65 -36.98
CA ALA A 313 16.25 -2.38 -37.91
C ALA A 313 15.84 -2.17 -39.38
N GLY A 314 14.54 -2.25 -39.69
CA GLY A 314 14.03 -1.99 -41.04
C GLY A 314 14.20 -0.52 -41.48
N ALA A 315 14.17 0.43 -40.54
CA ALA A 315 14.48 1.83 -40.82
C ALA A 315 15.97 2.03 -41.13
N THR A 316 16.88 1.30 -40.48
CA THR A 316 18.31 1.33 -40.81
C THR A 316 18.62 0.67 -42.16
N ASP A 317 17.91 -0.39 -42.55
CA ASP A 317 18.10 -1.04 -43.85
C ASP A 317 17.65 -0.15 -45.02
N LEU A 318 16.57 0.63 -44.83
CA LEU A 318 16.10 1.63 -45.80
C LEU A 318 17.11 2.77 -45.99
N VAL A 319 17.74 3.24 -44.90
CA VAL A 319 18.77 4.30 -44.97
C VAL A 319 20.05 3.79 -45.64
N SER A 320 20.44 2.53 -45.38
CA SER A 320 21.60 1.88 -46.01
C SER A 320 21.42 1.62 -47.52
N SER A 321 20.18 1.52 -48.00
CA SER A 321 19.88 1.23 -49.42
C SER A 321 19.76 2.49 -50.28
N THR A 322 19.79 3.68 -49.65
CA THR A 322 19.69 5.00 -50.29
C THR A 322 20.99 5.80 -50.30
N MET A 323 22.10 5.21 -49.84
CA MET A 323 23.47 5.72 -50.04
C MET A 323 24.18 4.89 -51.11
#